data_AF-A0A9E4B0X6-F1
#
_entry.id   AF-A0A9E4B0X6-F1
#
_cell.length_a   1.000
_cell.length_b   1.000
_cell.length_c   1.000
_cell.angle_alpha   90.00
_cell.angle_beta   90.00
_cell.angle_gamma   90.00
#
_symmetry.space_group_name_H-M   'P 1'
#
loop_
_entity.id
_entity.type
_entity.pdbx_description
1 polymer ?
#
loop_
_entity_poly.entity_id
_entity_poly.type
_entity_poly.pdbx_seq_one_letter_code
_entity_poly.pdbx_strand_id
1 'polypeptide(L)'
;MRIRHTVVEYNLEEAARMLGISPADLKRAVSTGHLQYYYQLGDGNYRFHEASLRANKDLLSQEDYLTQVLSMCSSSETTTEPDASEEDPPSTPSDP
;
A
#
# COMPACT_ATOMS: atom_id res chain seq x y z
N MET A 1 -27.07 -34.22 -7.41
CA MET A 1 -26.93 -32.76 -7.21
C MET A 1 -25.44 -32.45 -7.16
N ARG A 2 -24.83 -31.93 -8.24
CA ARG A 2 -23.40 -31.54 -8.26
C ARG A 2 -23.34 -30.03 -8.14
N ILE A 3 -23.16 -29.54 -6.91
CA ILE A 3 -22.76 -28.15 -6.71
C ILE A 3 -21.28 -28.13 -7.11
N ARG A 4 -21.01 -27.76 -8.37
CA ARG A 4 -19.66 -27.36 -8.77
C ARG A 4 -19.42 -26.05 -8.03
N HIS A 5 -18.69 -26.10 -6.92
CA HIS A 5 -18.18 -24.89 -6.27
C HIS A 5 -17.28 -24.20 -7.30
N THR A 6 -17.83 -23.24 -8.04
CA THR A 6 -17.04 -22.29 -8.80
C THR A 6 -16.25 -21.50 -7.76
N VAL A 7 -14.94 -21.71 -7.70
CA VAL A 7 -14.06 -20.87 -6.89
C VAL A 7 -14.22 -19.46 -7.42
N VAL A 8 -14.81 -18.57 -6.61
CA VAL A 8 -14.97 -17.17 -6.99
C VAL A 8 -13.65 -16.49 -6.70
N GLU A 9 -13.04 -15.97 -7.76
CA GLU A 9 -11.79 -15.25 -7.71
C GLU A 9 -12.05 -13.77 -7.96
N TYR A 10 -11.36 -12.95 -7.19
CA TYR A 10 -11.45 -11.50 -7.21
C TYR A 10 -10.13 -10.92 -7.68
N ASN A 11 -10.20 -9.91 -8.54
CA ASN A 11 -9.04 -9.12 -8.90
C ASN A 11 -8.68 -8.13 -7.77
N LEU A 12 -7.55 -7.44 -7.93
CA LEU A 12 -7.08 -6.44 -6.96
C LEU A 12 -8.11 -5.35 -6.64
N GLU A 13 -8.83 -4.84 -7.64
CA GLU A 13 -9.80 -3.75 -7.46
C GLU A 13 -11.07 -4.21 -6.73
N GLU A 14 -11.54 -5.42 -7.06
CA GLU A 14 -12.68 -6.05 -6.40
C GLU A 14 -12.35 -6.38 -4.95
N ALA A 15 -11.18 -6.99 -4.71
CA ALA A 15 -10.68 -7.30 -3.39
C ALA A 15 -10.54 -6.04 -2.52
N ALA A 16 -9.96 -4.96 -3.07
CA ALA A 16 -9.81 -3.69 -2.38
C ALA A 16 -11.17 -3.10 -1.97
N ARG A 17 -12.15 -3.10 -2.87
CA ARG A 17 -13.53 -2.68 -2.58
C ARG A 17 -14.17 -3.51 -1.47
N MET A 18 -13.97 -4.83 -1.48
CA MET A 18 -14.52 -5.71 -0.44
C MET A 18 -13.87 -5.51 0.94
N LEU A 19 -12.59 -5.14 0.96
CA LEU A 19 -11.82 -4.86 2.17
C LEU A 19 -11.96 -3.42 2.66
N GLY A 20 -12.52 -2.52 1.85
CA GLY A 20 -12.70 -1.11 2.22
C GLY A 20 -11.41 -0.29 2.22
N ILE A 21 -10.38 -0.73 1.49
CA ILE A 21 -9.09 -0.04 1.36
C ILE A 21 -8.82 0.32 -0.10
N SER A 22 -7.84 1.19 -0.36
CA SER A 22 -7.49 1.53 -1.74
C SER A 22 -6.80 0.35 -2.46
N PRO A 23 -6.96 0.20 -3.78
CA PRO A 23 -6.23 -0.82 -4.56
C PRO A 23 -4.71 -0.68 -4.45
N ALA A 24 -4.21 0.55 -4.31
CA ALA A 24 -2.78 0.82 -4.12
C ALA A 24 -2.29 0.31 -2.76
N ASP A 25 -3.03 0.57 -1.68
CA ASP A 25 -2.72 0.07 -0.34
C ASP A 25 -2.77 -1.44 -0.28
N LEU A 26 -3.80 -2.05 -0.88
CA LEU A 26 -3.90 -3.51 -0.97
C LEU A 26 -2.71 -4.10 -1.73
N LYS A 27 -2.35 -3.52 -2.88
CA LYS A 27 -1.20 -3.98 -3.69
C LYS A 27 0.09 -3.94 -2.87
N ARG A 28 0.32 -2.84 -2.16
CA ARG A 28 1.51 -2.64 -1.34
C ARG A 28 1.54 -3.60 -0.16
N ALA A 29 0.46 -3.70 0.61
CA ALA A 29 0.34 -4.61 1.75
C ALA A 29 0.52 -6.08 1.36
N VAL A 30 0.05 -6.47 0.17
CA VAL A 30 0.29 -7.81 -0.38
C VAL A 30 1.74 -7.98 -0.81
N SER A 31 2.34 -6.99 -1.48
CA SER A 31 3.73 -7.05 -1.93
C SER A 31 4.74 -7.10 -0.78
N THR A 32 4.40 -6.54 0.39
CA THR A 32 5.22 -6.57 1.60
C THR A 32 4.90 -7.75 2.53
N GLY A 33 3.95 -8.62 2.14
CA GLY A 33 3.60 -9.84 2.88
C GLY A 33 2.69 -9.63 4.09
N HIS A 34 2.10 -8.44 4.26
CA HIS A 34 1.15 -8.15 5.34
C HIS A 34 -0.26 -8.66 5.05
N LEU A 35 -0.66 -8.74 3.78
CA LEU A 35 -1.96 -9.30 3.39
C LEU A 35 -1.77 -10.51 2.48
N GLN A 36 -2.71 -11.45 2.59
CA GLN A 36 -2.68 -12.70 1.85
C GLN A 36 -3.32 -12.52 0.47
N TYR A 37 -2.78 -13.22 -0.51
CA TYR A 37 -3.34 -13.39 -1.85
C TYR A 37 -3.40 -14.87 -2.18
N TYR A 38 -4.22 -15.25 -3.17
CA TYR A 38 -4.36 -16.64 -3.57
C TYR A 38 -3.24 -17.05 -4.52
N TYR A 39 -3.07 -16.32 -5.63
CA TYR A 39 -1.92 -16.44 -6.53
C TYR A 39 -1.68 -15.14 -7.29
N GLN A 40 -0.52 -15.05 -7.95
CA GLN A 40 -0.14 -13.90 -8.77
C GLN A 40 -0.03 -14.34 -10.24
N LEU A 41 -0.61 -13.57 -11.16
CA LEU A 41 -0.50 -13.85 -12.61
C LEU A 41 0.75 -13.22 -13.25
N GLY A 42 1.37 -12.23 -12.60
CA GLY A 42 2.52 -11.46 -13.11
C GLY A 42 2.37 -9.95 -12.83
N ASP A 43 3.48 -9.20 -12.76
CA ASP A 43 3.52 -7.74 -12.59
C ASP A 43 2.52 -7.13 -11.59
N GLY A 44 2.42 -7.73 -10.39
CA GLY A 44 1.54 -7.21 -9.35
C GLY A 44 0.04 -7.41 -9.62
N ASN A 45 -0.32 -8.30 -10.57
CA ASN A 45 -1.68 -8.77 -10.77
C ASN A 45 -1.98 -9.92 -9.80
N TYR A 46 -2.49 -9.57 -8.63
CA TYR A 46 -2.89 -10.51 -7.59
C TYR A 46 -4.33 -10.99 -7.79
N ARG A 47 -4.57 -12.26 -7.48
CA ARG A 47 -5.91 -12.86 -7.37
C ARG A 47 -6.18 -13.22 -5.94
N PHE A 48 -7.42 -13.02 -5.54
CA PHE A 48 -7.90 -13.28 -4.20
C PHE A 48 -9.07 -14.24 -4.27
N HIS A 49 -9.13 -15.15 -3.30
CA HIS A 49 -10.29 -15.99 -3.06
C HIS A 49 -10.98 -15.52 -1.78
N GLU A 50 -12.25 -15.88 -1.62
CA GLU A 50 -13.06 -15.57 -0.43
C GLU A 50 -12.34 -15.85 0.90
N ALA A 51 -11.61 -16.96 1.08
CA ALA A 51 -10.89 -17.20 2.33
C ALA A 51 -9.74 -16.21 2.57
N SER A 52 -8.98 -15.83 1.52
CA SER A 52 -7.95 -14.79 1.66
C SER A 52 -8.56 -13.43 1.99
N LEU A 53 -9.72 -13.10 1.41
CA LEU A 53 -10.44 -11.86 1.72
C LEU A 53 -10.95 -11.87 3.16
N ARG A 54 -11.49 -12.99 3.65
CA ARG A 54 -11.94 -13.12 5.03
C ARG A 54 -10.78 -12.94 6.01
N ALA A 55 -9.67 -13.66 5.80
CA ALA A 55 -8.49 -13.53 6.63
C ALA A 55 -7.93 -12.09 6.65
N ASN A 56 -7.85 -11.45 5.48
CA ASN A 56 -7.42 -10.06 5.37
C ASN A 56 -8.38 -9.09 6.08
N LYS A 57 -9.68 -9.35 6.00
CA LYS A 57 -10.70 -8.54 6.69
C LYS A 57 -10.57 -8.67 8.21
N ASP A 58 -10.32 -9.87 8.72
CA ASP A 58 -10.10 -10.11 10.14
C ASP A 58 -8.82 -9.40 10.63
N LEU A 59 -7.74 -9.43 9.83
CA LEU A 59 -6.51 -8.69 10.10
C LEU A 59 -6.74 -7.17 10.10
N LEU A 60 -7.43 -6.64 9.08
CA LEU A 60 -7.73 -5.20 8.97
C LEU A 60 -8.72 -4.70 10.02
N SER A 61 -9.51 -5.59 10.63
CA SER A 61 -10.41 -5.23 11.73
C SER A 61 -9.66 -4.97 13.05
N GLN A 62 -8.38 -5.35 13.14
CA GLN A 62 -7.53 -4.96 14.27
C GLN A 62 -7.02 -3.54 14.03
N GLU A 63 -7.43 -2.58 14.88
CA GLU A 63 -7.14 -1.15 14.73
C GLU A 63 -5.62 -0.86 14.64
N ASP A 64 -4.81 -1.61 15.40
CA ASP A 64 -3.34 -1.52 15.36
C ASP A 64 -2.78 -1.92 13.99
N TYR A 65 -3.38 -2.92 13.36
CA TYR A 65 -2.90 -3.48 12.10
C TYR A 65 -3.23 -2.58 10.91
N LEU A 66 -4.45 -2.05 10.85
CA LEU A 66 -4.85 -1.12 9.79
C LEU A 66 -4.03 0.17 9.87
N THR A 67 -3.81 0.69 11.08
CA THR A 67 -2.98 1.88 11.30
C THR A 67 -1.52 1.63 10.91
N GLN A 68 -0.95 0.47 11.26
CA GLN A 68 0.41 0.09 10.89
C GLN A 68 0.58 -0.08 9.38
N VAL A 69 -0.36 -0.79 8.73
CA VAL A 69 -0.36 -0.98 7.28
C VAL A 69 -0.46 0.36 6.56
N LEU A 70 -1.43 1.21 6.91
CA LEU A 70 -1.62 2.53 6.30
C LEU A 70 -0.46 3.50 6.60
N SER A 71 0.11 3.45 7.80
CA SER A 71 1.27 4.28 8.17
C SER A 71 2.49 3.94 7.33
N MET A 72 2.85 2.65 7.21
CA MET A 72 3.98 2.22 6.38
C MET A 72 3.74 2.45 4.89
N CYS A 73 2.48 2.40 4.49
CA CYS A 73 2.01 2.76 3.16
C CYS A 73 2.16 4.27 2.87
N SER A 74 2.06 5.12 3.90
CA SER A 74 2.16 6.58 3.79
C SER A 74 3.61 7.09 3.94
N SER A 75 4.52 6.29 4.50
CA SER A 75 5.93 6.66 4.69
C SER A 75 6.72 6.59 3.38
N SER A 76 6.47 7.52 2.47
CA SER A 76 7.37 7.86 1.38
C SER A 76 7.42 9.38 1.25
N GLU A 77 7.89 10.08 2.29
CA GLU A 77 8.55 11.38 2.20
C GLU A 77 8.95 11.85 3.60
N THR A 78 10.17 11.49 4.04
CA THR A 78 10.92 12.34 4.97
C THR A 78 12.41 12.18 4.69
N THR A 79 12.83 12.63 3.51
CA THR A 79 14.18 13.17 3.39
C THR A 79 14.16 14.50 4.15
N THR A 80 14.51 14.43 5.42
CA THR A 80 15.02 15.60 6.14
C THR A 80 16.38 15.90 5.53
N GLU A 81 16.42 16.76 4.53
CA GLU A 81 17.61 17.57 4.30
C GLU A 81 17.77 18.50 5.52
N PRO A 82 18.89 18.47 6.25
CA PRO A 82 19.15 19.47 7.25
C PRO A 82 19.45 20.79 6.54
N ASP A 83 18.59 21.75 6.81
CA ASP A 83 18.86 23.20 6.89
C ASP A 83 20.33 23.59 6.66
N ALA A 84 20.58 24.20 5.51
CA ALA A 84 21.70 25.11 5.32
C ALA A 84 21.10 26.45 4.87
N SER A 85 20.55 27.18 5.83
CA SER A 85 20.34 28.62 5.69
C SER A 85 21.70 29.31 5.82
N GLU A 86 22.30 29.75 4.72
CA GLU A 86 23.30 30.82 4.73
C GLU A 86 23.05 31.74 3.53
N GLU A 87 22.15 32.70 3.77
CA GLU A 87 22.26 34.14 3.48
C GLU A 87 23.16 34.58 2.29
N ASP A 88 22.52 35.08 1.23
CA ASP A 88 23.06 36.08 0.27
C ASP A 88 22.15 37.33 0.42
N PRO A 89 22.55 38.64 0.25
CA PRO A 89 23.60 39.28 -0.59
C PRO A 89 24.41 40.40 0.19
N PRO A 90 25.20 41.36 -0.39
CA PRO A 90 25.32 41.80 -1.80
C PRO A 90 26.72 42.04 -2.38
N SER A 91 26.74 42.13 -3.71
CA SER A 91 27.84 42.64 -4.55
C SER A 91 28.32 44.03 -4.14
N THR A 92 29.64 44.22 -4.09
CA THR A 92 30.30 45.53 -4.17
C THR A 92 31.22 45.57 -5.40
N PRO A 93 31.20 46.66 -6.20
CA PRO A 93 32.16 46.81 -7.29
C PRO A 93 33.50 47.25 -6.69
N SER A 94 34.59 46.59 -7.06
CA SER A 94 35.94 47.04 -6.74
C SER A 94 36.60 47.57 -8.01
N ASP A 95 36.79 48.88 -8.04
CA ASP A 95 37.71 49.64 -8.88
C ASP A 95 38.86 50.10 -7.94
N PRO A 96 40.14 49.99 -8.33
CA PRO A 96 40.81 51.13 -8.97
C PRO A 96 41.79 50.79 -10.11
#